data_AF-A0A7M2WZZ1-F1
#
_entry.id   AF-A0A7M2WZZ1-F1
#
_cell.length_a   1.000
_cell.length_b   1.000
_cell.length_c   1.000
_cell.angle_alpha   90.00
_cell.angle_beta   90.00
_cell.angle_gamma   90.00
#
_symmetry.space_group_name_H-M   'P 1'
#
loop_
_entity.id
_entity.type
_entity.pdbx_description
1 polymer ?
#
loop_
_entity_poly.entity_id
_entity_poly.type
_entity_poly.pdbx_seq_one_letter_code
_entity_poly.pdbx_strand_id
1 'polypeptide(L)' 'MESIKVGDVVPLRSGGIEMTVTEVRTSLDDPSVLLATCYWSKKTDGSVELDCATLPLAALMKLED' A
#
# COMPACT_ATOMS: atom_id res chain seq x y z
N MET A 1 11.32 -3.80 13.36
CA MET A 1 10.56 -3.30 12.19
C MET A 1 9.55 -4.37 11.83
N GLU A 2 8.27 -4.16 12.10
CA GLU A 2 7.24 -5.15 11.77
C GLU A 2 7.05 -5.26 10.26
N SER A 3 6.93 -6.47 9.73
CA SER A 3 6.68 -6.68 8.30
C SER A 3 5.25 -6.24 7.95
N ILE A 4 5.10 -5.45 6.88
CA ILE A 4 3.78 -5.19 6.27
C ILE A 4 3.25 -6.50 5.68
N LYS A 5 2.00 -6.84 5.98
CA LYS A 5 1.32 -8.06 5.54
C LYS A 5 0.07 -7.73 4.72
N VAL A 6 -0.40 -8.72 3.97
CA VAL A 6 -1.72 -8.65 3.32
C VAL A 6 -2.79 -8.46 4.40
N GLY A 7 -3.69 -7.51 4.18
CA GLY A 7 -4.71 -7.09 5.12
C GLY A 7 -4.32 -5.88 5.98
N ASP A 8 -3.04 -5.51 6.02
CA ASP A 8 -2.61 -4.31 6.73
C ASP A 8 -3.16 -3.05 6.05
N VAL A 9 -3.61 -2.10 6.87
CA VAL A 9 -3.93 -0.74 6.42
C VAL A 9 -2.71 0.13 6.66
N VAL A 10 -2.15 0.66 5.58
CA VAL A 10 -0.90 1.43 5.60
C VAL A 10 -1.08 2.76 4.87
N PRO A 11 -0.58 3.88 5.41
CA PRO A 11 -0.46 5.11 4.65
C PRO A 11 0.81 5.11 3.78
N LEU A 12 0.83 6.02 2.80
CA LEU A 12 2.07 6.40 2.12
C LEU A 12 3.03 7.09 3.10
N ARG A 13 4.35 6.88 2.92
CA ARG A 13 5.39 7.62 3.65
C ARG A 13 5.30 9.13 3.52
N SER A 14 4.75 9.61 2.41
CA SER A 14 4.52 11.04 2.16
C SER A 14 3.40 11.65 3.00
N GLY A 15 2.69 10.84 3.81
CA GLY A 15 1.35 11.16 4.30
C GLY A 15 0.32 10.98 3.18
N GLY A 16 -0.95 10.78 3.56
CA GLY A 16 -2.04 10.68 2.60
C GLY A 16 -3.11 9.65 2.96
N ILE A 17 -3.75 9.11 1.93
CA ILE A 17 -4.85 8.16 2.06
C ILE A 17 -4.37 6.83 2.64
N GLU A 18 -5.18 6.26 3.52
CA GLU A 18 -4.98 4.90 4.01
C GLU A 18 -5.30 3.91 2.89
N MET A 19 -4.41 2.93 2.70
CA MET A 19 -4.54 1.92 1.66
C MET A 19 -4.46 0.53 2.30
N THR A 20 -5.27 -0.39 1.79
CA THR A 20 -5.25 -1.79 2.24
C THR A 20 -4.31 -2.59 1.35
N VAL A 21 -3.35 -3.30 1.95
CA VAL A 21 -2.44 -4.20 1.23
C VAL A 21 -3.18 -5.47 0.86
N THR A 22 -3.16 -5.82 -0.42
CA THR A 22 -3.86 -6.99 -0.96
C THR A 22 -2.92 -8.06 -1.48
N GLU A 23 -1.71 -7.67 -1.88
CA GLU A 23 -0.67 -8.58 -2.35
C GLU A 23 0.69 -8.06 -1.92
N VAL A 24 1.58 -8.98 -1.54
CA VAL A 24 3.01 -8.71 -1.36
C VAL A 24 3.77 -9.74 -2.17
N ARG A 25 4.64 -9.27 -3.06
CA ARG A 25 5.44 -10.12 -3.96
C ARG A 25 6.82 -9.56 -4.17
N THR A 26 7.75 -10.40 -4.59
CA THR A 26 9.07 -9.97 -5.04
C THR A 26 8.98 -9.35 -6.43
N SER A 27 9.76 -8.31 -6.71
CA SER A 27 9.85 -7.76 -8.07
C SER A 27 10.48 -8.80 -9.01
N LEU A 28 9.98 -8.85 -10.25
CA LEU A 28 10.51 -9.72 -11.29
C LEU A 28 11.83 -9.18 -11.85
N ASP A 29 12.01 -7.86 -11.84
CA ASP A 29 13.20 -7.19 -12.35
C ASP A 29 14.34 -7.18 -11.31
N ASP A 30 14.00 -7.12 -10.02
CA ASP A 30 14.95 -7.14 -8.91
C ASP A 30 14.41 -7.95 -7.72
N PRO A 31 14.85 -9.21 -7.54
CA PRO A 31 14.41 -10.07 -6.44
C PRO A 31 14.77 -9.56 -5.04
N SER A 32 15.62 -8.54 -4.90
CA SER A 32 15.89 -7.92 -3.61
C SER A 32 14.80 -6.93 -3.18
N VAL A 33 13.93 -6.51 -4.11
CA VAL A 33 12.86 -5.55 -3.87
C VAL A 33 11.54 -6.29 -3.66
N LEU A 34 10.89 -6.03 -2.53
CA LEU A 34 9.50 -6.43 -2.31
C LEU A 34 8.55 -5.32 -2.73
N LEU A 35 7.49 -5.70 -3.44
CA LEU A 35 6.41 -4.86 -3.91
C LEU A 35 5.12 -5.21 -3.14
N ALA A 36 4.33 -4.19 -2.82
CA ALA A 36 3.02 -4.32 -2.22
C ALA A 36 1.98 -3.67 -3.14
N THR A 37 0.92 -4.41 -3.45
CA THR A 37 -0.24 -3.89 -4.17
C THR A 37 -1.30 -3.48 -3.18
N CYS A 38 -1.70 -2.22 -3.23
CA CYS A 38 -2.62 -1.60 -2.29
C CYS A 38 -3.83 -1.04 -3.02
N TYR A 39 -4.98 -1.06 -2.34
CA TYR A 39 -6.23 -0.47 -2.81
C TYR A 39 -6.72 0.59 -1.83
N TRP A 40 -7.37 1.64 -2.33
CA TRP A 40 -8.07 2.61 -1.50
C TRP A 40 -9.30 3.14 -2.23
N SER A 41 -10.21 3.73 -1.45
CA SER A 41 -11.39 4.38 -2.00
C SER A 41 -11.38 5.87 -1.68
N LYS A 42 -11.65 6.71 -2.67
CA LYS A 42 -11.84 8.14 -2.51
C LYS A 42 -13.32 8.48 -2.70
N LYS A 43 -13.89 9.25 -1.79
CA LYS A 43 -15.23 9.81 -1.96
C LYS A 43 -15.11 11.22 -2.52
N THR A 44 -15.72 11.47 -3.67
CA THR A 44 -15.77 12.79 -4.29
C THR A 44 -17.21 13.05 -4.72
N ASP A 45 -17.84 14.12 -4.24
CA ASP A 45 -19.18 14.58 -4.68
C ASP A 45 -20.26 13.48 -4.79
N GLY A 46 -20.32 12.58 -3.80
CA GLY A 46 -21.33 11.53 -3.72
C GLY A 46 -21.02 10.27 -4.55
N SER A 47 -19.92 10.23 -5.28
CA SER A 47 -19.38 9.00 -5.89
C SER A 47 -18.27 8.39 -5.03
N VAL A 48 -18.09 7.07 -5.16
CA VAL A 48 -16.96 6.33 -4.58
C VAL A 48 -16.09 5.87 -5.73
N GLU A 49 -14.86 6.37 -5.78
CA GLU A 49 -13.82 5.93 -6.70
C GLU A 49 -12.93 4.93 -5.99
N LEU A 50 -12.59 3.83 -6.67
CA LEU A 50 -11.70 2.78 -6.18
C LEU A 50 -10.44 2.81 -7.03
N ASP A 51 -9.30 3.01 -6.37
CA ASP A 51 -7.99 3.08 -6.99
C ASP A 51 -7.08 1.96 -6.47
N CYS A 52 -6.04 1.66 -7.26
CA CYS A 52 -5.00 0.71 -6.87
C CYS A 52 -3.62 1.15 -7.33
N ALA A 53 -2.60 0.79 -6.56
CA ALA A 53 -1.20 1.00 -6.93
C ALA A 53 -0.31 -0.13 -6.41
N THR A 54 0.75 -0.43 -7.15
CA THR A 54 1.83 -1.33 -6.71
C THR A 54 3.06 -0.50 -6.42
N LEU A 55 3.55 -0.58 -5.19
CA LEU A 55 4.62 0.26 -4.66
C LEU A 55 5.68 -0.60 -3.98
N PRO A 56 6.96 -0.19 -3.98
CA PRO A 56 7.97 -0.84 -3.15
C PRO A 56 7.57 -0.79 -1.68
N LEU A 57 7.73 -1.89 -0.94
CA LEU A 57 7.43 -1.93 0.50
C LEU A 57 8.17 -0.83 1.28
N ALA A 58 9.36 -0.45 0.84
CA ALA A 58 10.14 0.63 1.43
C ALA A 58 9.47 2.02 1.32
N ALA A 59 8.55 2.22 0.36
CA ALA A 59 7.77 3.44 0.18
C ALA A 59 6.52 3.50 1.08
N LEU A 60 6.16 2.36 1.69
CA LEU A 60 5.08 2.27 2.65
C LEU A 60 5.64 2.51 4.07
N MET A 61 4.87 3.20 4.90
CA MET A 61 5.18 3.35 6.32
C MET A 61 4.12 2.55 7.07
N LYS A 62 4.53 1.56 7.87
CA LYS A 62 3.63 1.05 8.90
C LYS A 62 3.49 2.16 9.93
N LEU A 63 2.27 2.64 10.19
CA LEU A 63 2.02 3.52 11.34
C LEU A 63 2.41 2.70 12.58
N GLU A 64 3.34 3.23 13.38
CA GLU A 64 3.54 2.70 14.73
C GLU A 64 2.29 3.07 15.55
N ASP A 65 1.76 2.09 16.31
CA ASP A 65 0.64 2.25 17.25
C ASP A 65 0.95 3.31 18.34
#